data_AF-A0A0D2LA72-F1
#
_entry.id   AF-A0A0D2LA72-F1
#
_cell.length_a   1.000
_cell.length_b   1.000
_cell.length_c   1.000
_cell.angle_alpha   90.00
_cell.angle_beta   90.00
_cell.angle_gamma   90.00
#
_symmetry.space_group_name_H-M   'P 1'
#
loop_
_entity.id
_entity.type
_entity.pdbx_description
1 polymer ?
#
loop_
_entity_poly.entity_id
_entity_poly.type
_entity_poly.pdbx_seq_one_letter_code
_entity_poly.pdbx_strand_id
1 'polypeptide(L)'
;MGSRSLKGDCEEVIFPGLEASPVVPIPRALDGAAIVILAIPAKGLLPFADTYGPLLAGKVVVDVTNPSPEDLRHMAATLGGAAPAPAKRALRPSKAVATVVGAAMRDADARDQAHRARSAAAAAAAGGQGAFGGGFGTKDVSDIEAFEGCTAVLPASSQSAALLLQECLSRVAPGAAVVKSMCNLSSYMLLHGDPLTDIMKTVAASDSPEAAAAFQTLGQAMGLEVRTGPGLRYASTLEARQRGVLTDWQVSFWVMLISWVLMQIYTAVRYNQYGNEPWEHIVMWITNKSIGWLSLWGMMYTYAPGTIVWMDMRKPLGLLTLAALIMHLLLSTFLWAPGYYASERL
;
A
#
# COMPACT_ATOMS: atom_id res chain seq x y z
N MET A 1 -28.95 32.84 -45.77
CA MET A 1 -29.01 32.58 -44.31
C MET A 1 -29.39 31.13 -44.12
N GLY A 2 -28.42 30.25 -43.87
CA GLY A 2 -28.66 28.82 -43.63
C GLY A 2 -27.94 28.41 -42.36
N SER A 3 -28.71 28.13 -41.30
CA SER A 3 -28.20 27.61 -40.03
C SER A 3 -27.77 26.15 -40.22
N ARG A 4 -26.47 25.90 -40.36
CA ARG A 4 -25.91 24.54 -40.25
C ARG A 4 -26.01 24.11 -38.80
N SER A 5 -26.94 23.19 -38.53
CA SER A 5 -27.05 22.43 -37.30
C SER A 5 -25.79 21.60 -37.11
N LEU A 6 -24.88 22.05 -36.25
CA LEU A 6 -23.75 21.25 -35.72
C LEU A 6 -24.28 20.26 -34.67
N LYS A 7 -25.14 19.33 -35.12
CA LYS A 7 -25.36 18.05 -34.44
C LYS A 7 -24.40 17.05 -35.09
N GLY A 8 -23.11 17.29 -34.86
CA GLY A 8 -22.07 16.29 -35.13
C GLY A 8 -21.78 15.62 -33.81
N ASP A 9 -22.19 14.36 -33.70
CA ASP A 9 -21.85 13.46 -32.59
C ASP A 9 -20.32 13.35 -32.51
N CYS A 10 -19.70 14.23 -31.71
CA CYS A 10 -18.27 14.20 -31.45
C CYS A 10 -18.00 13.09 -30.43
N GLU A 11 -18.14 11.83 -30.85
CA GLU A 11 -17.38 10.73 -30.23
C GLU A 11 -15.94 10.85 -30.71
N GLU A 12 -15.24 11.85 -30.19
CA GLU A 12 -13.80 11.98 -30.38
C GLU A 12 -13.15 10.85 -29.58
N VAL A 13 -12.59 9.86 -30.28
CA VAL A 13 -11.83 8.78 -29.66
C VAL A 13 -10.50 9.37 -29.19
N ILE A 14 -10.45 9.81 -27.92
CA ILE A 14 -9.33 10.57 -27.36
C ILE A 14 -8.06 9.70 -27.19
N PHE A 15 -8.21 8.37 -27.12
CA PHE A 15 -7.10 7.44 -26.88
C PHE A 15 -7.20 6.18 -27.76
N PRO A 16 -6.19 5.89 -28.59
CA PRO A 16 -6.12 4.65 -29.37
C PRO A 16 -6.24 3.43 -28.45
N GLY A 17 -7.12 2.47 -28.77
CA GLY A 17 -7.35 1.28 -27.94
C GLY A 17 -8.39 1.42 -26.83
N LEU A 18 -8.98 2.60 -26.63
CA LEU A 18 -10.15 2.82 -25.75
C LEU A 18 -11.44 3.07 -26.54
N GLU A 19 -11.52 2.59 -27.77
CA GLU A 19 -12.69 2.75 -28.65
C GLU A 19 -13.99 2.20 -28.03
N ALA A 20 -13.87 1.22 -27.13
CA ALA A 20 -14.99 0.65 -26.39
C ALA A 20 -15.37 1.42 -25.11
N SER A 21 -14.63 2.49 -24.76
CA SER A 21 -14.83 3.30 -23.54
C SER A 21 -15.23 4.73 -23.92
N PRO A 22 -16.50 4.97 -24.28
CA PRO A 22 -16.94 6.28 -24.75
C PRO A 22 -16.83 7.34 -23.66
N VAL A 23 -16.31 8.52 -24.03
CA VAL A 23 -16.30 9.69 -23.16
C VAL A 23 -17.66 10.38 -23.27
N VAL A 24 -18.44 10.35 -22.18
CA VAL A 24 -19.79 10.92 -22.14
C VAL A 24 -19.95 11.91 -20.98
N PRO A 25 -20.95 12.83 -21.04
CA PRO A 25 -21.24 13.71 -19.92
C PRO A 25 -21.54 12.94 -18.62
N ILE A 26 -21.11 13.49 -17.48
CA ILE A 26 -21.18 12.84 -16.16
C ILE A 26 -22.58 12.25 -15.86
N PRO A 27 -23.71 12.97 -16.02
CA PRO A 27 -25.02 12.39 -15.73
C PRO A 27 -25.30 11.09 -16.51
N ARG A 28 -24.94 11.08 -17.81
CA ARG A 28 -25.12 9.91 -18.68
C ARG A 28 -24.19 8.75 -18.30
N ALA A 29 -22.96 9.05 -17.87
CA ALA A 29 -22.04 8.03 -17.35
C ALA A 29 -22.58 7.40 -16.06
N LEU A 30 -23.15 8.22 -15.16
CA LEU A 30 -23.67 7.76 -13.88
C LEU A 30 -24.92 6.90 -14.04
N ASP A 31 -25.85 7.23 -14.94
CA ASP A 31 -27.11 6.49 -15.10
C ASP A 31 -26.90 4.98 -15.34
N GLY A 32 -25.92 4.61 -16.18
CA GLY A 32 -25.60 3.22 -16.52
C GLY A 32 -24.63 2.51 -15.57
N ALA A 33 -23.96 3.24 -14.67
CA ALA A 33 -22.89 2.68 -13.86
C ALA A 33 -23.39 1.94 -12.60
N ALA A 34 -22.88 0.74 -12.34
CA ALA A 34 -23.05 0.06 -11.05
C ALA A 34 -21.93 0.43 -10.05
N ILE A 35 -20.73 0.67 -10.58
CA ILE A 35 -19.53 1.07 -9.85
C ILE A 35 -19.03 2.38 -10.47
N VAL A 36 -18.77 3.38 -9.62
CA VAL A 36 -18.31 4.71 -10.01
C VAL A 36 -16.95 4.95 -9.37
N ILE A 37 -15.89 5.08 -10.18
CA ILE A 37 -14.53 5.36 -9.68
C ILE A 37 -14.29 6.87 -9.72
N LEU A 38 -14.06 7.48 -8.56
CA LEU A 38 -13.83 8.92 -8.43
C LEU A 38 -12.34 9.25 -8.55
N ALA A 39 -11.83 9.27 -9.77
CA ALA A 39 -10.45 9.65 -10.10
C ALA A 39 -10.27 11.18 -10.20
N ILE A 40 -10.72 11.92 -9.18
CA ILE A 40 -10.62 13.39 -9.09
C ILE A 40 -9.80 13.81 -7.87
N PRO A 41 -9.24 15.03 -7.82
CA PRO A 41 -8.55 15.51 -6.63
C PRO A 41 -9.44 15.48 -5.39
N ALA A 42 -8.87 15.21 -4.21
CA ALA A 42 -9.63 15.07 -2.95
C ALA A 42 -10.56 16.26 -2.66
N LYS A 43 -10.08 17.49 -2.90
CA LYS A 43 -10.88 18.72 -2.79
C LYS A 43 -12.16 18.76 -3.65
N GLY A 44 -12.21 17.96 -4.72
CA GLY A 44 -13.36 17.85 -5.62
C GLY A 44 -14.38 16.80 -5.21
N LEU A 45 -14.07 15.91 -4.24
CA LEU A 45 -14.95 14.80 -3.86
C LEU A 45 -16.28 15.29 -3.29
N LEU A 46 -16.26 16.23 -2.33
CA LEU A 46 -17.49 16.73 -1.71
C LEU A 46 -18.34 17.56 -2.67
N PRO A 47 -17.80 18.54 -3.43
CA PRO A 47 -18.58 19.24 -4.44
C PRO A 47 -19.18 18.32 -5.51
N PHE A 48 -18.45 17.26 -5.89
CA PHE A 48 -18.96 16.25 -6.81
C PHE A 48 -20.13 15.47 -6.19
N ALA A 49 -19.98 15.01 -4.95
CA ALA A 49 -21.03 14.30 -4.23
C ALA A 49 -22.26 15.18 -3.98
N ASP A 50 -22.10 16.46 -3.67
CA ASP A 50 -23.21 17.39 -3.50
C ASP A 50 -23.97 17.61 -4.82
N THR A 51 -23.24 17.72 -5.95
CA THR A 51 -23.83 17.97 -7.27
C THR A 51 -24.52 16.74 -7.86
N TYR A 52 -23.89 15.57 -7.74
CA TYR A 52 -24.32 14.33 -8.41
C TYR A 52 -24.83 13.25 -7.46
N GLY A 53 -24.89 13.52 -6.15
CA GLY A 53 -25.31 12.60 -5.10
C GLY A 53 -26.59 11.82 -5.41
N PRO A 54 -27.69 12.47 -5.87
CA PRO A 54 -28.91 11.75 -6.21
C PRO A 54 -28.70 10.65 -7.26
N LEU A 55 -27.78 10.85 -8.21
CA LEU A 55 -27.44 9.86 -9.24
C LEU A 55 -26.52 8.76 -8.71
N LEU A 56 -25.89 8.94 -7.54
CA LEU A 56 -25.02 7.94 -6.91
C LEU A 56 -25.78 6.97 -5.99
N ALA A 57 -27.07 7.20 -5.74
CA ALA A 57 -27.89 6.37 -4.86
C ALA A 57 -27.87 4.89 -5.27
N GLY A 58 -27.56 4.01 -4.31
CA GLY A 58 -27.51 2.55 -4.52
C GLY A 58 -26.31 2.04 -5.33
N LYS A 59 -25.35 2.91 -5.67
CA LYS A 59 -24.13 2.54 -6.42
C LYS A 59 -22.94 2.29 -5.48
N VAL A 60 -21.94 1.58 -6.00
CA VAL A 60 -20.63 1.47 -5.34
C VAL A 60 -19.78 2.66 -5.79
N VAL A 61 -19.34 3.49 -4.85
CA VAL A 61 -18.50 4.66 -5.11
C VAL A 61 -17.09 4.39 -4.62
N VAL A 62 -16.14 4.32 -5.55
CA VAL A 62 -14.73 4.00 -5.24
C VAL A 62 -13.95 5.29 -5.10
N ASP A 63 -13.45 5.56 -3.90
CA ASP A 63 -12.49 6.63 -3.63
C ASP A 63 -11.07 6.11 -3.88
N VAL A 64 -10.35 6.74 -4.81
CA VAL A 64 -8.96 6.41 -5.17
C VAL A 64 -7.96 7.48 -4.73
N THR A 65 -8.40 8.49 -3.99
CA THR A 65 -7.59 9.67 -3.67
C THR A 65 -6.50 9.40 -2.64
N ASN A 66 -5.45 10.21 -2.66
CA ASN A 66 -4.42 10.27 -1.62
C ASN A 66 -4.40 11.69 -1.04
N PRO A 67 -5.32 12.02 -0.12
CA PRO A 67 -5.49 13.39 0.36
C PRO A 67 -4.29 13.84 1.19
N SER A 68 -3.87 15.10 1.01
CA SER A 68 -2.94 15.74 1.94
C SER A 68 -3.63 16.05 3.28
N PRO A 69 -2.89 16.32 4.37
CA PRO A 69 -3.47 16.83 5.61
C PRO A 69 -4.29 18.13 5.42
N GLU A 70 -3.94 18.94 4.43
CA GLU A 70 -4.67 20.17 4.11
C GLU A 70 -6.01 19.86 3.42
N ASP A 71 -6.03 18.94 2.46
CA ASP A 71 -7.26 18.48 1.81
C ASP A 71 -8.26 17.94 2.84
N LEU A 72 -7.79 17.09 3.77
CA LEU A 72 -8.63 16.54 4.84
C LEU A 72 -9.24 17.63 5.72
N ARG A 73 -8.43 18.64 6.12
CA ARG A 73 -8.92 19.79 6.90
C ARG A 73 -9.97 20.60 6.13
N HIS A 74 -9.75 20.85 4.84
CA HIS A 74 -10.70 21.56 3.99
C HIS A 74 -12.02 20.79 3.82
N MET A 75 -11.94 19.49 3.55
CA MET A 75 -13.13 18.61 3.46
C MET A 75 -13.90 18.58 4.78
N ALA A 76 -13.19 18.43 5.90
CA ALA A 76 -13.78 18.45 7.23
C ALA A 76 -14.48 19.78 7.55
N ALA A 77 -13.86 20.91 7.20
CA ALA A 77 -14.46 22.23 7.37
C ALA A 77 -15.73 22.40 6.50
N THR A 78 -15.71 21.88 5.28
CA THR A 78 -16.85 21.90 4.36
C THR A 78 -18.04 21.12 4.94
N LEU A 79 -17.80 19.97 5.57
CA LEU A 79 -18.86 19.16 6.20
C LEU A 79 -19.29 19.68 7.57
N GLY A 80 -18.35 20.19 8.38
CA GLY A 80 -18.58 20.68 9.74
C GLY A 80 -19.48 21.93 9.81
N GLY A 81 -19.60 22.67 8.70
CA GLY A 81 -20.63 23.72 8.55
C GLY A 81 -22.07 23.19 8.47
N ALA A 82 -22.27 21.89 8.29
CA ALA A 82 -23.57 21.27 8.10
C ALA A 82 -23.85 20.23 9.21
N ALA A 83 -24.89 20.47 10.02
CA ALA A 83 -25.28 19.62 11.15
C ALA A 83 -25.40 18.13 10.75
N PRO A 84 -24.87 17.18 11.56
CA PRO A 84 -24.89 15.76 11.22
C PRO A 84 -26.32 15.21 11.27
N ALA A 85 -26.75 14.58 10.18
CA ALA A 85 -27.98 13.80 10.14
C ALA A 85 -27.81 12.47 10.90
N PRO A 86 -28.84 11.95 11.57
CA PRO A 86 -28.74 10.70 12.33
C PRO A 86 -28.41 9.52 11.41
N ALA A 87 -27.36 8.78 11.75
CA ALA A 87 -26.90 7.61 11.02
C ALA A 87 -28.00 6.53 10.96
N LYS A 88 -28.61 6.34 9.79
CA LYS A 88 -29.52 5.23 9.54
C LYS A 88 -28.73 3.98 9.17
N ARG A 89 -29.10 2.86 9.79
CA ARG A 89 -28.57 1.52 9.56
C ARG A 89 -28.52 1.20 8.06
N ALA A 90 -27.37 0.70 7.59
CA ALA A 90 -27.07 0.42 6.20
C ALA A 90 -28.19 -0.41 5.53
N LEU A 91 -28.76 0.14 4.45
CA LEU A 91 -29.68 -0.58 3.56
C LEU A 91 -28.90 -1.54 2.66
N ARG A 92 -29.52 -2.69 2.37
CA ARG A 92 -29.01 -3.67 1.41
C ARG A 92 -28.84 -3.03 0.02
N PRO A 93 -27.75 -3.31 -0.71
CA PRO A 93 -27.53 -2.82 -2.06
C PRO A 93 -28.61 -3.34 -3.02
N SER A 94 -28.78 -2.63 -4.13
CA SER A 94 -29.79 -2.97 -5.13
C SER A 94 -29.52 -4.36 -5.75
N LYS A 95 -30.59 -5.08 -6.12
CA LYS A 95 -30.51 -6.39 -6.82
C LYS A 95 -29.65 -6.35 -8.10
N ALA A 96 -29.50 -5.17 -8.72
CA ALA A 96 -28.70 -4.98 -9.92
C ALA A 96 -27.20 -5.23 -9.65
N VAL A 97 -26.67 -4.74 -8.52
CA VAL A 97 -25.28 -4.98 -8.12
C VAL A 97 -25.05 -6.47 -7.88
N ALA A 98 -25.95 -7.14 -7.16
CA ALA A 98 -25.84 -8.58 -6.93
C ALA A 98 -25.87 -9.41 -8.23
N THR A 99 -26.60 -8.96 -9.25
CA THR A 99 -26.73 -9.66 -10.53
C THR A 99 -25.47 -9.48 -11.39
N VAL A 100 -24.92 -8.26 -11.45
CA VAL A 100 -23.66 -7.98 -12.16
C VAL A 100 -22.49 -8.71 -11.51
N VAL A 101 -22.42 -8.68 -10.16
CA VAL A 101 -21.41 -9.44 -9.39
C VAL A 101 -21.57 -10.94 -9.63
N GLY A 102 -22.79 -11.46 -9.60
CA GLY A 102 -23.04 -12.88 -9.85
C GLY A 102 -22.67 -13.34 -11.27
N ALA A 103 -22.79 -12.48 -12.28
CA ALA A 103 -22.35 -12.79 -13.64
C ALA A 103 -20.83 -12.75 -13.77
N ALA A 104 -20.18 -11.72 -13.22
CA ALA A 104 -18.73 -11.58 -13.25
C ALA A 104 -18.00 -12.65 -12.42
N MET A 105 -18.58 -13.10 -11.30
CA MET A 105 -18.03 -14.22 -10.50
C MET A 105 -18.00 -15.53 -11.31
N ARG A 106 -19.04 -15.82 -12.11
CA ARG A 106 -19.05 -17.03 -12.95
C ARG A 106 -17.95 -17.03 -14.00
N ASP A 107 -17.66 -15.87 -14.59
CA ASP A 107 -16.57 -15.72 -15.57
C ASP A 107 -15.19 -15.76 -14.90
N ALA A 108 -15.05 -15.18 -13.70
CA ALA A 108 -13.81 -15.24 -12.92
C ALA A 108 -13.49 -16.67 -12.47
N ASP A 109 -14.48 -17.41 -11.98
CA ASP A 109 -14.33 -18.82 -11.58
C ASP A 109 -13.91 -19.69 -12.78
N ALA A 110 -14.47 -19.44 -13.97
CA ALA A 110 -14.07 -20.14 -15.19
C ALA A 110 -12.61 -19.86 -15.59
N ARG A 111 -12.14 -18.60 -15.43
CA ARG A 111 -10.75 -18.22 -15.72
C ARG A 111 -9.77 -18.78 -14.69
N ASP A 112 -10.12 -18.77 -13.41
CA ASP A 112 -9.30 -19.34 -12.34
C ASP A 112 -9.19 -20.86 -12.48
N GLN A 113 -10.29 -21.55 -12.79
CA GLN A 113 -10.26 -22.98 -13.14
C GLN A 113 -9.36 -23.25 -14.35
N ALA A 114 -9.42 -22.42 -15.39
CA ALA A 114 -8.54 -22.54 -16.56
C ALA A 114 -7.07 -22.23 -16.23
N HIS A 115 -6.79 -21.30 -15.32
CA HIS A 115 -5.43 -21.00 -14.86
C HIS A 115 -4.87 -22.16 -14.02
N ARG A 116 -5.64 -22.67 -13.04
CA ARG A 116 -5.25 -23.84 -12.24
C ARG A 116 -5.03 -25.07 -13.10
N ALA A 117 -5.87 -25.32 -14.10
CA ALA A 117 -5.69 -26.42 -15.04
C ALA A 117 -4.38 -26.27 -15.84
N ARG A 118 -4.03 -25.06 -16.28
CA ARG A 118 -2.75 -24.78 -16.96
C ARG A 118 -1.55 -24.93 -16.05
N SER A 119 -1.61 -24.42 -14.82
CA SER A 119 -0.52 -24.56 -13.84
C SER A 119 -0.32 -26.01 -13.42
N ALA A 120 -1.41 -26.78 -13.23
CA ALA A 120 -1.34 -28.21 -12.96
C ALA A 120 -0.75 -28.99 -14.14
N ALA A 121 -1.15 -28.65 -15.38
CA ALA A 121 -0.57 -29.25 -16.58
C ALA A 121 0.93 -28.91 -16.74
N ALA A 122 1.33 -27.67 -16.45
CA ALA A 122 2.73 -27.25 -16.47
C ALA A 122 3.57 -27.97 -15.39
N ALA A 123 3.03 -28.10 -14.17
CA ALA A 123 3.69 -28.84 -13.09
C ALA A 123 3.81 -30.35 -13.40
N ALA A 124 2.80 -30.94 -14.05
CA ALA A 124 2.85 -32.33 -14.50
C ALA A 124 3.85 -32.53 -15.65
N ALA A 125 3.95 -31.56 -16.57
CA ALA A 125 4.92 -31.58 -17.67
C ALA A 125 6.37 -31.34 -17.20
N ALA A 126 6.56 -30.66 -16.07
CA ALA A 126 7.87 -30.34 -15.52
C ALA A 126 8.61 -31.54 -14.87
N GLY A 127 8.05 -32.75 -14.93
CA GLY A 127 8.79 -34.01 -14.72
C GLY A 127 9.50 -34.10 -13.36
N GLY A 128 8.85 -34.72 -12.38
CA GLY A 128 9.41 -34.93 -11.06
C GLY A 128 10.79 -35.62 -11.07
N GLN A 129 11.82 -34.88 -10.67
CA GLN A 129 13.06 -35.38 -10.08
C GLN A 129 13.66 -34.27 -9.21
N GLY A 130 13.59 -34.44 -7.89
CA GLY A 130 14.14 -33.47 -6.96
C GLY A 130 13.69 -33.71 -5.53
N ALA A 131 14.08 -34.85 -4.95
CA ALA A 131 13.96 -35.10 -3.53
C ALA A 131 14.86 -34.14 -2.74
N PHE A 132 14.32 -33.00 -2.31
CA PHE A 132 14.86 -32.23 -1.20
C PHE A 132 13.70 -31.88 -0.27
N GLY A 133 13.46 -32.78 0.70
CA GLY A 133 12.50 -32.60 1.78
C GLY A 133 13.03 -31.58 2.80
N GLY A 134 12.74 -30.30 2.54
CA GLY A 134 12.86 -29.22 3.50
C GLY A 134 11.52 -28.51 3.59
N GLY A 135 10.60 -29.06 4.38
CA GLY A 135 9.24 -28.55 4.53
C GLY A 135 9.19 -27.18 5.18
N PHE A 136 9.24 -26.11 4.38
CA PHE A 136 8.58 -24.86 4.74
C PHE A 136 7.09 -25.06 4.44
N GLY A 137 6.31 -25.31 5.50
CA GLY A 137 4.86 -25.44 5.39
C GLY A 137 4.28 -24.23 4.68
N THR A 138 3.55 -24.47 3.59
CA THR A 138 2.66 -23.50 2.97
C THR A 138 1.60 -23.16 4.01
N LYS A 139 1.86 -22.14 4.85
CA LYS A 139 0.83 -21.63 5.75
C LYS A 139 -0.33 -21.14 4.89
N ASP A 140 -1.50 -21.70 5.19
CA ASP A 140 -2.77 -21.30 4.60
C ASP A 140 -2.94 -19.77 4.74
N VAL A 141 -3.52 -19.17 3.70
CA VAL A 141 -3.76 -17.72 3.61
C VAL A 141 -4.69 -17.23 4.73
N SER A 142 -5.42 -18.13 5.40
CA SER A 142 -6.22 -17.85 6.59
C SER A 142 -5.39 -17.43 7.82
N ASP A 143 -4.09 -17.73 7.88
CA ASP A 143 -3.24 -17.32 9.01
C ASP A 143 -2.80 -15.84 8.93
N ILE A 144 -3.11 -15.13 7.84
CA ILE A 144 -2.84 -13.69 7.71
C ILE A 144 -3.85 -12.85 8.49
N GLU A 145 -5.01 -13.41 8.84
CA GLU A 145 -5.98 -12.73 9.73
C GLU A 145 -5.42 -12.55 11.16
N ALA A 146 -4.33 -13.22 11.53
CA ALA A 146 -3.65 -13.02 12.81
C ALA A 146 -2.71 -11.79 12.84
N PHE A 147 -2.60 -11.01 11.76
CA PHE A 147 -1.89 -9.71 11.76
C PHE A 147 -2.79 -8.55 12.23
N GLU A 148 -3.86 -8.86 12.99
CA GLU A 148 -4.69 -7.88 13.71
C GLU A 148 -4.05 -7.40 15.04
N GLY A 149 -2.93 -7.99 15.44
CA GLY A 149 -2.33 -7.80 16.77
C GLY A 149 -1.59 -6.48 17.04
N CYS A 150 -1.40 -5.61 16.04
CA CYS A 150 -0.83 -4.28 16.27
C CYS A 150 -1.67 -3.20 15.60
N THR A 151 -2.91 -3.08 16.06
CA THR A 151 -3.70 -1.87 15.88
C THR A 151 -3.13 -0.80 16.82
N ALA A 152 -2.06 -0.13 16.37
CA ALA A 152 -1.71 1.17 16.94
C ALA A 152 -3.00 1.98 17.00
N VAL A 153 -3.43 2.34 18.21
CA VAL A 153 -4.66 3.10 18.46
C VAL A 153 -4.55 4.38 17.63
N LEU A 154 -5.21 4.39 16.47
CA LEU A 154 -5.24 5.57 15.63
C LEU A 154 -5.87 6.68 16.47
N PRO A 155 -5.26 7.87 16.53
CA PRO A 155 -5.86 8.98 17.24
C PRO A 155 -7.28 9.18 16.70
N ALA A 156 -8.23 9.45 17.59
CA ALA A 156 -9.65 9.62 17.29
C ALA A 156 -9.94 10.74 16.25
N SER A 157 -8.92 11.50 15.85
CA SER A 157 -8.93 12.51 14.80
C SER A 157 -8.54 11.98 13.40
N SER A 158 -8.42 10.67 13.19
CA SER A 158 -8.01 10.06 11.91
C SER A 158 -9.14 10.05 10.88
N GLN A 159 -9.57 11.24 10.49
CA GLN A 159 -10.45 11.41 9.33
C GLN A 159 -9.73 10.96 8.06
N SER A 160 -10.45 10.27 7.19
CA SER A 160 -10.02 9.91 5.84
C SER A 160 -10.93 10.57 4.81
N ALA A 161 -10.47 10.74 3.57
CA ALA A 161 -11.32 11.29 2.52
C ALA A 161 -12.53 10.41 2.26
N ALA A 162 -12.36 9.08 2.32
CA ALA A 162 -13.44 8.12 2.14
C ALA A 162 -14.51 8.19 3.25
N LEU A 163 -14.12 8.39 4.51
CA LEU A 163 -15.07 8.56 5.61
C LEU A 163 -15.89 9.85 5.45
N LEU A 164 -15.23 10.95 5.09
CA LEU A 164 -15.89 12.24 4.83
C LEU A 164 -16.83 12.15 3.61
N LEU A 165 -16.40 11.45 2.55
CA LEU A 165 -17.24 11.18 1.38
C LEU A 165 -18.46 10.33 1.75
N GLN A 166 -18.29 9.28 2.56
CA GLN A 166 -19.40 8.44 3.04
C GLN A 166 -20.38 9.23 3.90
N GLU A 167 -19.89 10.15 4.73
CA GLU A 167 -20.73 11.05 5.51
C GLU A 167 -21.56 11.97 4.60
N CYS A 168 -20.92 12.60 3.60
CA CYS A 168 -21.61 13.42 2.60
C CYS A 168 -22.69 12.61 1.86
N LEU A 169 -22.31 11.47 1.27
CA LEU A 169 -23.21 10.61 0.50
C LEU A 169 -24.36 10.04 1.33
N SER A 170 -24.18 9.82 2.64
CA SER A 170 -25.28 9.40 3.52
C SER A 170 -26.42 10.43 3.59
N ARG A 171 -26.13 11.72 3.30
CA ARG A 171 -27.08 12.83 3.28
C ARG A 171 -27.75 12.98 1.90
N VAL A 172 -26.98 12.86 0.82
CA VAL A 172 -27.43 13.20 -0.55
C VAL A 172 -27.73 11.99 -1.45
N ALA A 173 -27.24 10.80 -1.09
CA ALA A 173 -27.27 9.59 -1.90
C ALA A 173 -27.55 8.32 -1.07
N PRO A 174 -28.74 8.16 -0.47
CA PRO A 174 -29.04 7.02 0.38
C PRO A 174 -28.78 5.68 -0.33
N GLY A 175 -28.06 4.78 0.33
CA GLY A 175 -27.70 3.47 -0.20
C GLY A 175 -26.45 3.46 -1.10
N ALA A 176 -25.81 4.60 -1.38
CA ALA A 176 -24.47 4.61 -1.95
C ALA A 176 -23.47 4.01 -0.94
N ALA A 177 -22.61 3.11 -1.42
CA ALA A 177 -21.60 2.44 -0.60
C ALA A 177 -20.20 2.88 -1.03
N VAL A 178 -19.45 3.49 -0.12
CA VAL A 178 -18.08 3.96 -0.40
C VAL A 178 -17.07 2.84 -0.19
N VAL A 179 -16.17 2.67 -1.15
CA VAL A 179 -15.01 1.77 -1.08
C VAL A 179 -13.73 2.58 -1.25
N LYS A 180 -12.82 2.55 -0.27
CA LYS A 180 -11.45 3.04 -0.46
C LYS A 180 -10.61 1.97 -1.14
N SER A 181 -10.08 2.26 -2.33
CA SER A 181 -9.15 1.35 -3.01
C SER A 181 -8.28 2.05 -4.04
N MET A 182 -7.34 1.33 -4.66
CA MET A 182 -6.40 1.81 -5.71
C MET A 182 -5.49 2.97 -5.34
N CYS A 183 -5.65 3.57 -4.15
CA CYS A 183 -4.80 4.64 -3.66
C CYS A 183 -3.32 4.26 -3.53
N ASN A 184 -3.01 2.95 -3.47
CA ASN A 184 -1.65 2.41 -3.41
C ASN A 184 -1.07 1.99 -4.78
N LEU A 185 -1.80 2.22 -5.87
CA LEU A 185 -1.36 1.90 -7.22
C LEU A 185 -0.93 3.20 -7.91
N SER A 186 0.24 3.20 -8.54
CA SER A 186 0.61 4.32 -9.41
C SER A 186 -0.11 4.18 -10.74
N SER A 187 -0.51 5.30 -11.34
CA SER A 187 -1.07 5.30 -12.70
C SER A 187 -0.08 4.73 -13.72
N TYR A 188 1.21 4.96 -13.51
CA TYR A 188 2.28 4.37 -14.31
C TYR A 188 2.23 2.84 -14.31
N MET A 189 2.08 2.22 -13.12
CA MET A 189 2.00 0.76 -13.01
C MET A 189 0.73 0.22 -13.67
N LEU A 190 -0.39 0.94 -13.60
CA LEU A 190 -1.64 0.54 -14.28
C LEU A 190 -1.52 0.61 -15.81
N LEU A 191 -0.72 1.53 -16.34
CA LEU A 191 -0.56 1.73 -17.78
C LEU A 191 0.55 0.88 -18.40
N HIS A 192 1.61 0.59 -17.64
CA HIS A 192 2.84 -0.02 -18.15
C HIS A 192 3.24 -1.29 -17.42
N GLY A 193 2.49 -1.70 -16.39
CA GLY A 193 2.74 -2.94 -15.69
C GLY A 193 2.51 -4.12 -16.63
N ASP A 194 3.46 -5.06 -16.65
CA ASP A 194 3.28 -6.30 -17.36
C ASP A 194 2.43 -7.24 -16.48
N PRO A 195 1.22 -7.62 -16.91
CA PRO A 195 0.35 -8.48 -16.11
C PRO A 195 0.96 -9.86 -15.81
N LEU A 196 2.02 -10.28 -16.52
CA LEU A 196 2.72 -11.54 -16.29
C LEU A 196 3.79 -11.45 -15.20
N THR A 197 4.42 -10.29 -15.02
CA THR A 197 5.52 -10.12 -14.04
C THR A 197 5.10 -9.30 -12.84
N ASP A 198 4.18 -8.36 -13.02
CA ASP A 198 3.85 -7.34 -12.03
C ASP A 198 2.58 -7.74 -11.29
N ILE A 199 2.77 -8.26 -10.07
CA ILE A 199 1.63 -8.54 -9.19
C ILE A 199 1.14 -7.23 -8.58
N MET A 200 0.17 -6.62 -9.25
CA MET A 200 -0.48 -5.39 -8.80
C MET A 200 -1.44 -5.70 -7.64
N LYS A 201 -1.10 -5.27 -6.42
CA LYS A 201 -1.91 -5.54 -5.23
C LYS A 201 -2.63 -4.28 -4.76
N THR A 202 -3.88 -4.39 -4.36
CA THR A 202 -4.60 -3.29 -3.70
C THR A 202 -5.50 -3.81 -2.59
N VAL A 203 -6.00 -2.90 -1.75
CA VAL A 203 -6.91 -3.19 -0.64
C VAL A 203 -8.22 -2.45 -0.88
N ALA A 204 -9.34 -3.13 -0.66
CA ALA A 204 -10.68 -2.58 -0.71
C ALA A 204 -11.23 -2.46 0.71
N ALA A 205 -11.33 -1.25 1.24
CA ALA A 205 -11.87 -0.97 2.57
C ALA A 205 -13.26 -0.32 2.47
N SER A 206 -14.28 -0.95 3.06
CA SER A 206 -15.69 -0.53 2.98
C SER A 206 -16.48 -1.07 4.17
N ASP A 207 -17.49 -0.34 4.62
CA ASP A 207 -18.45 -0.81 5.64
C ASP A 207 -19.55 -1.71 5.03
N SER A 208 -19.67 -1.73 3.70
CA SER A 208 -20.49 -2.69 2.97
C SER A 208 -19.59 -3.81 2.41
N PRO A 209 -19.71 -5.06 2.92
CA PRO A 209 -18.94 -6.20 2.41
C PRO A 209 -19.32 -6.54 0.97
N GLU A 210 -20.57 -6.30 0.58
CA GLU A 210 -21.05 -6.50 -0.79
C GLU A 210 -20.39 -5.52 -1.77
N ALA A 211 -20.23 -4.25 -1.37
CA ALA A 211 -19.52 -3.26 -2.17
C ALA A 211 -18.02 -3.58 -2.29
N ALA A 212 -17.39 -4.06 -1.21
CA ALA A 212 -16.00 -4.51 -1.23
C ALA A 212 -15.82 -5.72 -2.17
N ALA A 213 -16.72 -6.71 -2.10
CA ALA A 213 -16.72 -7.88 -2.98
C ALA A 213 -16.95 -7.49 -4.44
N ALA A 214 -17.91 -6.58 -4.72
CA ALA A 214 -18.15 -6.07 -6.07
C ALA A 214 -16.90 -5.41 -6.66
N PHE A 215 -16.21 -4.59 -5.87
CA PHE A 215 -14.95 -3.98 -6.28
C PHE A 215 -13.82 -5.01 -6.43
N GLN A 216 -13.74 -6.01 -5.55
CA GLN A 216 -12.77 -7.10 -5.68
C GLN A 216 -12.95 -7.85 -7.00
N THR A 217 -14.18 -8.18 -7.39
CA THR A 217 -14.47 -8.80 -8.69
C THR A 217 -14.03 -7.92 -9.85
N LEU A 218 -14.31 -6.61 -9.81
CA LEU A 218 -13.85 -5.66 -10.81
C LEU A 218 -12.31 -5.63 -10.89
N GLY A 219 -11.63 -5.51 -9.75
CA GLY A 219 -10.17 -5.44 -9.72
C GLY A 219 -9.52 -6.74 -10.19
N GLN A 220 -10.07 -7.90 -9.85
CA GLN A 220 -9.60 -9.19 -10.40
C GLN A 220 -9.78 -9.25 -11.93
N ALA A 221 -10.89 -8.73 -12.45
CA ALA A 221 -11.09 -8.63 -13.90
C ALA A 221 -10.08 -7.69 -14.58
N MET A 222 -9.53 -6.71 -13.84
CA MET A 222 -8.44 -5.84 -14.25
C MET A 222 -7.04 -6.46 -14.03
N GLY A 223 -6.94 -7.69 -13.52
CA GLY A 223 -5.66 -8.35 -13.20
C GLY A 223 -5.04 -7.92 -11.87
N LEU A 224 -5.81 -7.29 -10.98
CA LEU A 224 -5.34 -6.85 -9.66
C LEU A 224 -5.59 -7.93 -8.59
N GLU A 225 -4.62 -8.14 -7.70
CA GLU A 225 -4.84 -8.87 -6.44
C GLU A 225 -5.50 -7.92 -5.43
N VAL A 226 -6.83 -7.95 -5.36
CA VAL A 226 -7.59 -7.13 -4.40
C VAL A 226 -7.85 -7.91 -3.11
N ARG A 227 -7.38 -7.36 -1.98
CA ARG A 227 -7.70 -7.86 -0.64
C ARG A 227 -8.79 -7.02 0.00
N THR A 228 -9.71 -7.63 0.72
CA THR A 228 -10.74 -6.91 1.48
C THR A 228 -10.21 -6.51 2.85
N GLY A 229 -10.43 -5.25 3.26
CA GLY A 229 -10.05 -4.72 4.56
C GLY A 229 -11.18 -4.79 5.60
N PRO A 230 -10.90 -4.57 6.89
CA PRO A 230 -11.84 -4.79 8.00
C PRO A 230 -12.98 -3.75 8.12
N GLY A 231 -13.01 -2.71 7.29
CA GLY A 231 -14.04 -1.66 7.29
C GLY A 231 -13.56 -0.35 6.67
N LEU A 232 -14.46 0.61 6.46
CA LEU A 232 -14.11 1.90 5.85
C LEU A 232 -13.18 2.74 6.74
N ARG A 233 -13.20 2.52 8.06
CA ARG A 233 -12.24 3.12 8.99
C ARG A 233 -10.78 2.79 8.66
N TYR A 234 -10.51 1.66 8.02
CA TYR A 234 -9.17 1.29 7.56
C TYR A 234 -8.64 2.21 6.45
N ALA A 235 -9.50 3.00 5.80
CA ALA A 235 -9.10 3.96 4.78
C ALA A 235 -8.08 4.99 5.31
N SER A 236 -8.18 5.43 6.56
CA SER A 236 -7.20 6.37 7.15
C SER A 236 -5.80 5.76 7.23
N THR A 237 -5.70 4.47 7.56
CA THR A 237 -4.44 3.70 7.53
C THR A 237 -3.89 3.61 6.11
N LEU A 238 -4.74 3.33 5.11
CA LEU A 238 -4.33 3.27 3.71
C LEU A 238 -3.75 4.61 3.23
N GLU A 239 -4.45 5.71 3.50
CA GLU A 239 -4.02 7.07 3.13
C GLU A 239 -2.76 7.52 3.89
N ALA A 240 -2.61 7.12 5.16
CA ALA A 240 -1.41 7.41 5.94
C ALA A 240 -0.19 6.68 5.36
N ARG A 241 -0.35 5.40 4.99
CA ARG A 241 0.73 4.59 4.39
C ARG A 241 1.24 5.17 3.08
N GLN A 242 0.37 5.75 2.25
CA GLN A 242 0.78 6.34 0.97
C GLN A 242 1.62 7.61 1.11
N ARG A 243 1.51 8.32 2.24
CA ARG A 243 2.28 9.53 2.51
C ARG A 243 3.62 9.24 3.19
N GLY A 244 3.80 8.02 3.69
CA GLY A 244 4.98 7.61 4.43
C GLY A 244 6.03 6.97 3.52
N VAL A 245 7.30 7.33 3.72
CA VAL A 245 8.44 6.56 3.22
C VAL A 245 9.09 5.87 4.40
N LEU A 246 9.02 4.53 4.41
CA LEU A 246 9.65 3.67 5.42
C LEU A 246 9.33 4.09 6.87
N THR A 247 8.08 4.49 7.16
CA THR A 247 7.67 5.02 8.48
C THR A 247 8.07 4.11 9.64
N ASP A 248 7.88 2.80 9.47
CA ASP A 248 8.17 1.80 10.49
C ASP A 248 9.68 1.62 10.73
N TRP A 249 10.52 2.10 9.81
CA TRP A 249 11.98 2.01 9.89
C TRP A 249 12.62 3.27 10.47
N GLN A 250 11.92 4.41 10.49
CA GLN A 250 12.54 5.69 10.83
C GLN A 250 13.19 5.67 12.21
N VAL A 251 12.46 5.19 13.22
CA VAL A 251 12.99 5.14 14.59
C VAL A 251 14.16 4.16 14.68
N SER A 252 14.03 2.94 14.12
CA SER A 252 15.10 1.95 14.10
C SER A 252 16.35 2.46 13.40
N PHE A 253 16.17 3.18 12.30
CA PHE A 253 17.25 3.82 11.55
C PHE A 253 17.97 4.87 12.41
N TRP A 254 17.23 5.77 13.06
CA TRP A 254 17.84 6.79 13.93
C TRP A 254 18.57 6.20 15.13
N VAL A 255 17.99 5.18 15.78
CA VAL A 255 18.65 4.46 16.87
C VAL A 255 19.98 3.87 16.41
N MET A 256 19.97 3.13 15.29
CA MET A 256 21.19 2.54 14.73
C MET A 256 22.21 3.60 14.29
N LEU A 257 21.76 4.68 13.66
CA LEU A 257 22.63 5.76 13.18
C LEU A 257 23.30 6.50 14.34
N ILE A 258 22.54 6.86 15.39
CA ILE A 258 23.08 7.54 16.57
C ILE A 258 24.07 6.61 17.28
N SER A 259 23.72 5.34 17.48
CA SER A 259 24.63 4.36 18.07
C SER A 259 25.91 4.20 17.24
N TRP A 260 25.82 4.18 15.91
CA TRP A 260 26.99 4.11 15.04
C TRP A 260 27.89 5.33 15.19
N VAL A 261 27.33 6.54 15.16
CA VAL A 261 28.10 7.79 15.32
C VAL A 261 28.81 7.81 16.67
N LEU A 262 28.14 7.42 17.75
CA LEU A 262 28.74 7.34 19.08
C LEU A 262 29.89 6.30 19.13
N MET A 263 29.70 5.12 18.54
CA MET A 263 30.74 4.09 18.46
C MET A 263 31.91 4.54 17.57
N GLN A 264 31.64 5.26 16.49
CA GLN A 264 32.67 5.81 15.61
C GLN A 264 33.52 6.86 16.34
N ILE A 265 32.89 7.79 17.07
CA ILE A 265 33.60 8.79 17.89
C ILE A 265 34.44 8.08 18.96
N TYR A 266 33.85 7.13 19.68
CA TYR A 266 34.55 6.38 20.72
C TYR A 266 35.76 5.63 20.16
N THR A 267 35.61 4.91 19.05
CA THR A 267 36.70 4.15 18.43
C THR A 267 37.79 5.05 17.87
N ALA A 268 37.43 6.18 17.24
CA ALA A 268 38.41 7.15 16.76
C ALA A 268 39.24 7.75 17.92
N VAL A 269 38.57 8.19 19.01
CA VAL A 269 39.28 8.71 20.19
C VAL A 269 40.16 7.61 20.81
N ARG A 270 39.63 6.41 20.99
CA ARG A 270 40.38 5.31 21.61
C ARG A 270 41.63 4.93 20.80
N TYR A 271 41.50 4.79 19.49
CA TYR A 271 42.57 4.23 18.66
C TYR A 271 43.47 5.32 18.06
N ASN A 272 42.94 6.42 17.54
CA ASN A 272 43.77 7.49 16.99
C ASN A 272 44.39 8.36 18.09
N GLN A 273 43.57 8.88 19.00
CA GLN A 273 44.06 9.84 20.00
C GLN A 273 44.91 9.17 21.09
N TYR A 274 44.46 8.02 21.61
CA TYR A 274 45.16 7.34 22.71
C TYR A 274 46.01 6.14 22.25
N GLY A 275 45.66 5.52 21.13
CA GLY A 275 46.40 4.39 20.56
C GLY A 275 47.52 4.80 19.59
N ASN A 276 47.58 6.08 19.20
CA ASN A 276 48.48 6.61 18.18
C ASN A 276 48.35 5.91 16.80
N GLU A 277 47.18 5.36 16.50
CA GLU A 277 46.90 4.80 15.17
C GLU A 277 46.79 5.91 14.13
N PRO A 278 47.39 5.76 12.94
CA PRO A 278 47.30 6.74 11.87
C PRO A 278 45.84 7.05 11.47
N TRP A 279 45.56 8.30 11.12
CA TRP A 279 44.19 8.75 10.80
C TRP A 279 43.65 8.14 9.51
N GLU A 280 44.51 7.74 8.59
CA GLU A 280 44.17 6.99 7.38
C GLU A 280 43.49 5.64 7.67
N HIS A 281 43.73 5.05 8.85
CA HIS A 281 43.07 3.80 9.27
C HIS A 281 41.59 4.00 9.62
N ILE A 282 41.12 5.26 9.69
CA ILE A 282 39.75 5.56 10.10
C ILE A 282 38.71 4.94 9.17
N VAL A 283 38.97 5.00 7.86
CA VAL A 283 37.98 4.64 6.83
C VAL A 283 37.70 3.15 6.82
N MET A 284 38.73 2.31 6.97
CA MET A 284 38.57 0.86 6.85
C MET A 284 38.69 0.14 8.20
N TRP A 285 39.82 0.25 8.88
CA TRP A 285 40.07 -0.53 10.10
C TRP A 285 39.24 -0.06 11.31
N ILE A 286 39.19 1.25 11.59
CA ILE A 286 38.41 1.78 12.71
C ILE A 286 36.91 1.66 12.45
N THR A 287 36.47 2.02 11.24
CA THR A 287 35.08 1.87 10.82
C THR A 287 34.62 0.41 10.87
N ASN A 288 35.47 -0.56 10.49
CA ASN A 288 35.13 -1.97 10.64
C ASN A 288 34.89 -2.37 12.12
N LYS A 289 35.70 -1.86 13.04
CA LYS A 289 35.49 -2.09 14.48
C LYS A 289 34.21 -1.46 14.98
N SER A 290 33.92 -0.22 14.61
CA SER A 290 32.71 0.48 15.05
C SER A 290 31.44 -0.21 14.55
N ILE A 291 31.44 -0.69 13.31
CA ILE A 291 30.34 -1.46 12.72
C ILE A 291 30.19 -2.83 13.41
N GLY A 292 31.30 -3.51 13.74
CA GLY A 292 31.27 -4.75 14.51
C GLY A 292 30.57 -4.54 15.86
N TRP A 293 30.95 -3.51 16.61
CA TRP A 293 30.28 -3.13 17.86
C TRP A 293 28.82 -2.75 17.65
N LEU A 294 28.50 -1.97 16.61
CA LEU A 294 27.14 -1.59 16.25
C LEU A 294 26.25 -2.83 16.03
N SER A 295 26.76 -3.88 15.36
CA SER A 295 26.01 -5.12 15.15
C SER A 295 25.70 -5.85 16.46
N LEU A 296 26.61 -5.84 17.43
CA LEU A 296 26.38 -6.43 18.76
C LEU A 296 25.32 -5.63 19.54
N TRP A 297 25.42 -4.29 19.53
CA TRP A 297 24.42 -3.42 20.15
C TRP A 297 23.05 -3.53 19.46
N GLY A 298 23.01 -3.59 18.14
CA GLY A 298 21.79 -3.79 17.37
C GLY A 298 21.09 -5.11 17.71
N MET A 299 21.88 -6.19 17.90
CA MET A 299 21.36 -7.46 18.37
C MET A 299 20.75 -7.31 19.77
N MET A 300 21.46 -6.63 20.68
CA MET A 300 20.93 -6.32 22.01
C MET A 300 19.63 -5.51 21.94
N TYR A 301 19.54 -4.47 21.10
CA TYR A 301 18.31 -3.69 20.89
C TYR A 301 17.17 -4.50 20.28
N THR A 302 17.46 -5.57 19.54
CA THR A 302 16.44 -6.43 18.93
C THR A 302 15.83 -7.39 19.96
N TYR A 303 16.61 -7.84 20.95
CA TYR A 303 16.16 -8.82 21.94
C TYR A 303 15.75 -8.21 23.28
N ALA A 304 16.29 -7.05 23.67
CA ALA A 304 15.91 -6.34 24.89
C ALA A 304 14.42 -5.94 24.95
N PRO A 305 13.75 -5.53 23.85
CA PRO A 305 12.32 -5.18 23.83
C PRO A 305 11.36 -6.32 24.19
N GLY A 306 11.83 -7.58 24.30
CA GLY A 306 11.02 -8.61 24.97
C GLY A 306 10.59 -8.22 26.40
N THR A 307 11.21 -7.18 26.97
CA THR A 307 10.93 -6.63 28.31
C THR A 307 10.36 -5.20 28.31
N ILE A 308 10.31 -4.49 27.16
CA ILE A 308 9.92 -3.06 27.06
C ILE A 308 9.02 -2.85 25.82
N VAL A 309 8.18 -1.82 25.80
CA VAL A 309 7.10 -1.48 24.82
C VAL A 309 7.57 -1.26 23.33
N TRP A 310 8.72 -1.78 22.88
CA TRP A 310 9.30 -1.57 21.54
C TRP A 310 9.16 -2.77 20.59
N MET A 311 8.07 -3.52 20.68
CA MET A 311 7.90 -4.75 19.89
C MET A 311 7.84 -4.49 18.37
N ASP A 312 7.25 -3.36 17.94
CA ASP A 312 7.07 -3.04 16.51
C ASP A 312 8.39 -2.76 15.79
N MET A 313 9.41 -2.29 16.52
CA MET A 313 10.72 -1.98 15.95
C MET A 313 11.63 -3.19 15.81
N ARG A 314 11.24 -4.35 16.35
CA ARG A 314 12.09 -5.55 16.40
C ARG A 314 12.51 -6.02 15.00
N LYS A 315 11.58 -6.05 14.05
CA LYS A 315 11.84 -6.47 12.67
C LYS A 315 12.81 -5.50 11.95
N PRO A 316 12.55 -4.18 11.87
CA PRO A 316 13.48 -3.25 11.23
C PRO A 316 14.84 -3.18 11.94
N LEU A 317 14.89 -3.19 13.28
CA LEU A 317 16.16 -3.25 14.03
C LEU A 317 16.97 -4.52 13.72
N GLY A 318 16.32 -5.68 13.69
CA GLY A 318 16.97 -6.94 13.36
C GLY A 318 17.56 -6.95 11.94
N LEU A 319 16.83 -6.39 10.96
CA LEU A 319 17.31 -6.28 9.58
C LEU A 319 18.48 -5.29 9.44
N LEU A 320 18.42 -4.13 10.11
CA LEU A 320 19.54 -3.18 10.14
C LEU A 320 20.77 -3.77 10.84
N THR A 321 20.57 -4.55 11.90
CA THR A 321 21.64 -5.28 12.60
C THR A 321 22.31 -6.30 11.68
N LEU A 322 21.51 -7.08 10.95
CA LEU A 322 22.01 -8.04 9.96
C LEU A 322 22.82 -7.33 8.86
N ALA A 323 22.32 -6.19 8.36
CA ALA A 323 23.05 -5.40 7.37
C ALA A 323 24.40 -4.89 7.90
N ALA A 324 24.45 -4.40 9.14
CA ALA A 324 25.70 -4.00 9.80
C ALA A 324 26.66 -5.18 9.96
N LEU A 325 26.16 -6.37 10.34
CA LEU A 325 26.98 -7.58 10.44
C LEU A 325 27.55 -7.99 9.07
N ILE A 326 26.75 -7.98 8.00
CA ILE A 326 27.23 -8.27 6.64
C ILE A 326 28.32 -7.27 6.25
N MET A 327 28.11 -5.97 6.50
CA MET A 327 29.11 -4.94 6.22
C MET A 327 30.40 -5.16 7.02
N HIS A 328 30.31 -5.55 8.30
CA HIS A 328 31.47 -5.91 9.12
C HIS A 328 32.25 -7.11 8.53
N LEU A 329 31.54 -8.14 8.07
CA LEU A 329 32.16 -9.30 7.43
C LEU A 329 32.87 -8.90 6.13
N LEU A 330 32.25 -8.08 5.29
CA LEU A 330 32.85 -7.58 4.05
C LEU A 330 34.08 -6.71 4.32
N LEU A 331 34.03 -5.77 5.26
CA LEU A 331 35.20 -4.95 5.61
C LEU A 331 36.32 -5.80 6.22
N SER A 332 35.97 -6.83 6.99
CA SER A 332 36.94 -7.77 7.55
C SER A 332 37.63 -8.60 6.47
N THR A 333 36.92 -9.03 5.42
CA THR A 333 37.55 -9.72 4.28
C THR A 333 38.44 -8.77 3.47
N PHE A 334 38.07 -7.50 3.30
CA PHE A 334 38.94 -6.50 2.66
C PHE A 334 40.21 -6.21 3.46
N LEU A 335 40.13 -6.19 4.80
CA LEU A 335 41.32 -6.03 5.66
C LEU A 335 42.30 -7.20 5.51
N TRP A 336 41.85 -8.38 5.09
CA TRP A 336 42.72 -9.53 4.84
C TRP A 336 43.43 -9.45 3.49
N ALA A 337 43.09 -8.48 2.64
CA ALA A 337 43.78 -8.29 1.38
C ALA A 337 45.27 -7.94 1.64
N PRO A 338 46.22 -8.61 0.97
CA PRO A 338 47.64 -8.45 1.23
C PRO A 338 48.15 -7.01 1.03
N GLY A 339 47.47 -6.22 0.19
CA GLY A 339 47.82 -4.82 -0.05
C GLY A 339 47.56 -3.88 1.12
N TYR A 340 46.66 -4.21 2.06
CA TYR A 340 46.30 -3.28 3.14
C TYR A 340 47.41 -3.14 4.20
N TYR A 341 47.99 -4.26 4.64
CA TYR A 341 49.08 -4.23 5.62
C TYR A 341 50.48 -4.15 5.00
N ALA A 342 50.59 -4.15 3.67
CA ALA A 342 51.87 -4.06 2.98
C ALA A 342 52.50 -2.66 3.12
N SER A 343 51.69 -1.61 3.22
CA SER A 343 52.17 -0.23 3.37
C SER A 343 52.75 0.08 4.76
N GLU A 344 52.42 -0.69 5.79
CA GLU A 344 52.89 -0.46 7.16
C GLU A 344 54.28 -1.07 7.45
N ARG A 345 54.83 -1.87 6.52
CA ARG A 345 56.14 -2.54 6.70
C ARG A 345 57.30 -1.83 6.02
N LEU A 346 57.07 -0.65 5.44
CA LEU A 346 58.07 0.17 4.74
C LEU A 346 58.33 1.46 5.53
#